data_AF-A0A349KH51-F1
#
_entry.id   AF-A0A349KH51-F1
#
_cell.length_a   1.000
_cell.length_b   1.000
_cell.length_c   1.000
_cell.angle_alpha   90.00
_cell.angle_beta   90.00
_cell.angle_gamma   90.00
#
_symmetry.space_group_name_H-M   'P 1'
#
loop_
_entity.id
_entity.type
_entity.pdbx_description
1 polymer ?
#
loop_
_entity_poly.entity_id
_entity_poly.type
_entity_poly.pdbx_seq_one_letter_code
_entity_poly.pdbx_strand_id
1 'polypeptide(L)'
;IYHRDVDPNARILILDNHDDFGGHAKRNEFTVNGRTLLGYGGTMMLEAPKTYPEVAQKVIRELGIDVNRYDDFQHKDLFGSLKVRGGCFLDKETFG
;
A
#
# COMPACT_ATOMS: atom_id res chain seq x y z
N ILE A 1 2.31 8.40 20.24
CA ILE A 1 1.11 7.66 20.72
C ILE A 1 1.32 7.13 22.14
N TYR A 2 2.25 6.22 22.46
CA TYR A 2 2.46 5.87 23.89
C TYR A 2 3.22 6.95 24.69
N HIS A 3 4.41 7.36 24.24
CA HIS A 3 5.17 8.42 24.94
C HIS A 3 4.44 9.76 25.02
N ARG A 4 3.72 10.11 23.95
CA ARG A 4 2.96 11.35 23.89
C ARG A 4 1.68 11.31 24.73
N ASP A 5 0.92 10.21 24.66
CA ASP A 5 -0.45 10.17 25.19
C ASP A 5 -0.55 9.44 26.54
N VAL A 6 0.48 8.68 26.95
CA VAL A 6 0.45 7.82 28.16
C VAL A 6 1.58 8.16 29.13
N ASP A 7 2.83 7.95 28.75
CA ASP A 7 3.99 8.22 29.62
C ASP A 7 5.22 8.67 28.81
N PRO A 8 5.63 9.94 28.89
CA PRO A 8 6.78 10.46 28.15
C PRO A 8 8.10 9.77 28.51
N ASN A 9 8.21 9.18 29.70
CA ASN A 9 9.43 8.56 30.20
C ASN A 9 9.42 7.03 30.09
N ALA A 10 8.40 6.44 29.46
CA ALA A 10 8.29 4.99 29.28
C ALA A 10 9.54 4.41 28.58
N ARG A 11 9.89 3.16 28.90
CA ARG A 11 10.88 2.41 28.11
C ARG A 11 10.18 1.26 27.41
N ILE A 12 10.14 1.30 26.08
CA ILE A 12 9.37 0.36 25.27
C ILE A 12 10.34 -0.60 24.58
N LEU A 13 10.14 -1.90 24.80
CA LEU A 13 10.82 -2.97 24.07
C LEU A 13 9.88 -3.50 22.99
N ILE A 14 10.32 -3.44 21.74
CA ILE A 14 9.63 -4.08 20.61
C ILE A 14 10.44 -5.32 20.25
N LEU A 15 9.78 -6.48 20.23
CA LEU A 15 10.37 -7.74 19.78
C LEU A 15 9.67 -8.16 18.49
N ASP A 16 10.43 -8.19 17.40
CA ASP A 16 10.00 -8.75 16.13
C ASP A 16 11.00 -9.85 15.74
N ASN A 17 10.49 -10.98 15.27
CA ASN A 17 11.32 -12.11 14.91
C ASN A 17 11.84 -12.01 13.47
N HIS A 18 11.29 -11.09 12.67
CA HIS A 18 11.72 -10.87 11.29
C HIS A 18 12.84 -9.84 11.22
N ASP A 19 13.54 -9.86 10.09
CA ASP A 19 14.59 -8.91 9.73
C ASP A 19 14.04 -7.52 9.36
N ASP A 20 12.72 -7.41 9.16
CA ASP A 20 12.01 -6.21 8.82
C ASP A 20 10.70 -6.11 9.61
N PHE A 21 10.32 -4.89 10.00
CA PHE A 21 9.13 -4.64 10.82
C PHE A 21 7.90 -4.39 9.94
N GLY A 22 6.72 -4.82 10.41
CA GLY A 22 5.44 -4.45 9.79
C GLY A 22 4.66 -5.61 9.15
N GLY A 23 5.18 -6.84 9.21
CA GLY A 23 4.46 -8.04 8.77
C GLY A 23 4.08 -7.98 7.28
N HIS A 24 2.79 -8.11 6.97
CA HIS A 24 2.30 -8.07 5.59
C HIS A 24 2.39 -6.68 4.93
N ALA A 25 2.62 -5.61 5.67
CA ALA A 25 2.73 -4.24 5.14
C ALA A 25 4.11 -3.99 4.48
N LYS A 26 4.45 -4.78 3.46
CA LYS A 26 5.76 -4.77 2.79
C LYS A 26 5.68 -4.22 1.36
N ARG A 27 6.75 -3.54 0.93
CA ARG A 27 6.93 -3.01 -0.43
C ARG A 27 8.13 -3.68 -1.11
N ASN A 28 7.97 -3.98 -2.39
CA ASN A 28 9.07 -4.38 -3.26
C ASN A 28 9.55 -3.18 -4.08
N GLU A 29 10.86 -3.03 -4.19
CA GLU A 29 11.49 -1.93 -4.93
C GLU A 29 12.48 -2.49 -5.94
N PHE A 30 12.33 -2.07 -7.20
CA PHE A 30 13.22 -2.46 -8.28
C PHE A 30 13.72 -1.23 -9.00
N THR A 31 15.01 -1.18 -9.33
CA THR A 31 15.54 -0.13 -10.21
C THR A 31 15.75 -0.74 -11.59
N VAL A 32 15.00 -0.28 -12.58
CA VAL A 32 15.07 -0.76 -13.97
C VAL A 32 15.29 0.45 -14.88
N ASN A 33 16.36 0.43 -15.67
CA ASN A 33 16.71 1.50 -16.61
C ASN A 33 16.69 2.91 -15.97
N GLY A 34 17.22 3.03 -14.75
CA GLY A 34 17.27 4.31 -14.01
C GLY A 34 15.94 4.74 -13.38
N ARG A 35 14.87 3.93 -13.47
CA ARG A 35 13.58 4.19 -12.84
C ARG A 35 13.35 3.23 -11.67
N THR A 36 12.94 3.77 -10.53
CA THR A 36 12.43 2.98 -9.41
C THR A 36 10.99 2.56 -9.68
N LEU A 37 10.75 1.25 -9.64
CA LEU A 37 9.44 0.61 -9.70
C LEU A 37 9.08 0.14 -8.30
N LEU A 38 7.88 0.49 -7.86
CA LEU A 38 7.33 0.08 -6.58
C LEU A 38 6.24 -0.95 -6.82
N GLY A 39 6.26 -2.03 -6.05
CA GLY A 39 5.24 -3.07 -6.07
C GLY A 39 4.87 -3.52 -4.66
N TYR A 40 3.76 -4.23 -4.54
CA TYR A 40 3.31 -4.79 -3.28
C TYR A 40 4.16 -6.03 -2.93
N GLY A 41 4.63 -6.11 -1.68
CA GLY A 41 5.30 -7.30 -1.11
C GLY A 41 4.39 -8.09 -0.16
N GLY A 42 3.11 -7.71 -0.07
CA GLY A 42 2.12 -8.29 0.80
C GLY A 42 0.79 -7.56 0.62
N THR A 43 0.37 -6.80 1.63
CA THR A 43 -0.84 -5.96 1.58
C THR A 43 -0.79 -4.99 0.40
N MET A 44 -1.83 -5.03 -0.43
CA MET A 44 -1.92 -4.21 -1.64
C MET A 44 -2.38 -2.78 -1.34
N MET A 45 -3.43 -2.62 -0.54
CA MET A 45 -4.03 -1.31 -0.27
C MET A 45 -4.76 -1.29 1.07
N LEU A 46 -5.01 -0.08 1.58
CA LEU A 46 -5.97 0.17 2.65
C LEU A 46 -7.36 0.27 2.03
N GLU A 47 -8.23 -0.69 2.36
CA GLU A 47 -9.63 -0.66 1.91
C GLU A 47 -10.41 0.38 2.73
N ALA A 48 -11.12 1.27 2.04
CA ALA A 48 -12.04 2.26 2.60
C ALA A 48 -11.51 3.00 3.87
N PRO A 49 -10.31 3.63 3.88
CA PRO A 49 -9.70 4.18 5.10
C PRO A 49 -10.52 5.29 5.77
N LYS A 50 -11.47 5.90 5.04
CA LYS A 50 -12.42 6.90 5.56
C LYS A 50 -13.42 6.31 6.57
N THR A 51 -13.62 5.00 6.58
CA THR A 51 -14.55 4.30 7.49
C THR A 51 -13.85 3.80 8.76
N TYR A 52 -12.53 3.95 8.86
CA TYR A 52 -11.78 3.44 9.99
C TYR A 52 -12.16 4.16 11.29
N PRO A 53 -12.00 3.51 12.45
CA PRO A 53 -12.15 4.17 13.74
C PRO A 53 -11.26 5.41 13.86
N GLU A 54 -11.70 6.41 14.64
CA GLU A 54 -10.99 7.68 14.81
C GLU A 54 -9.52 7.51 15.20
N VAL A 55 -9.24 6.55 16.10
CA VAL A 55 -7.88 6.25 16.54
C VAL A 55 -6.96 5.84 15.37
N ALA A 56 -7.45 5.03 14.43
CA ALA A 56 -6.68 4.61 13.26
C ALA A 56 -6.51 5.76 12.26
N GLN A 57 -7.57 6.54 12.02
CA GLN A 57 -7.47 7.73 11.15
C GLN A 57 -6.48 8.77 11.69
N LYS A 58 -6.40 8.93 13.03
CA LYS A 58 -5.43 9.80 13.68
C LYS A 58 -3.99 9.35 13.37
N VAL A 59 -3.70 8.05 13.46
CA VAL A 59 -2.37 7.51 13.09
C VAL A 59 -2.05 7.80 11.62
N ILE A 60 -3.00 7.56 10.71
CA ILE A 60 -2.82 7.81 9.27
C ILE A 60 -2.46 9.29 9.02
N ARG A 61 -3.18 10.23 9.65
CA ARG A 61 -2.90 11.66 9.54
C ARG A 61 -1.56 12.06 10.17
N GLU A 62 -1.21 11.49 11.32
CA GLU A 62 0.07 11.74 11.99
C GLU A 62 1.28 11.25 11.20
N LEU A 63 1.10 10.19 10.40
CA LEU A 63 2.10 9.72 9.43
C LEU A 63 2.19 10.61 8.18
N GLY A 64 1.38 11.68 8.08
CA GLY A 64 1.35 12.59 6.95
C GLY A 64 0.62 12.06 5.72
N ILE A 65 -0.19 11.00 5.88
CA ILE A 65 -0.93 10.38 4.77
C ILE A 65 -2.28 11.08 4.62
N ASP A 66 -2.49 11.70 3.46
CA ASP A 66 -3.80 12.25 3.06
C ASP A 66 -4.51 11.26 2.12
N VAL A 67 -5.53 10.58 2.67
CA VAL A 67 -6.33 9.58 1.96
C VAL A 67 -7.21 10.17 0.86
N ASN A 68 -7.38 11.50 0.79
CA ASN A 68 -8.16 12.15 -0.27
C ASN A 68 -7.37 12.33 -1.56
N ARG A 69 -6.04 12.23 -1.50
CA ARG A 69 -5.15 12.40 -2.66
C ARG A 69 -4.94 11.15 -3.48
N TYR A 70 -5.65 10.07 -3.17
CA TYR A 70 -5.50 8.80 -3.89
C TYR A 70 -5.67 8.97 -5.41
N ASP A 71 -6.63 9.80 -5.83
CA ASP A 71 -6.90 10.09 -7.23
C ASP A 71 -5.76 10.80 -7.95
N ASP A 72 -4.90 11.55 -7.24
CA ASP A 72 -3.71 12.22 -7.81
C ASP A 72 -2.70 11.21 -8.37
N PHE A 73 -2.71 9.98 -7.85
CA PHE A 73 -1.73 8.94 -8.16
C PHE A 73 -2.29 7.84 -9.07
N GLN A 74 -3.58 7.90 -9.41
CA GLN A 74 -4.18 6.91 -10.31
C GLN A 74 -3.91 7.26 -11.77
N HIS A 75 -3.37 6.30 -12.52
CA HIS A 75 -3.25 6.39 -13.97
C HIS A 75 -4.50 5.78 -14.63
N LYS A 76 -5.63 6.50 -14.53
CA LYS A 76 -6.96 6.00 -14.93
C LYS A 76 -7.06 5.59 -16.41
N ASP A 77 -6.24 6.18 -17.27
CA ASP A 77 -6.22 5.95 -18.72
C ASP A 77 -5.02 5.11 -19.19
N LEU A 78 -4.25 4.48 -18.28
CA LEU A 78 -3.03 3.73 -18.60
C LEU A 78 -3.19 2.76 -19.78
N PHE A 79 -4.25 1.95 -19.81
CA PHE A 79 -4.44 0.99 -20.90
C PHE A 79 -4.78 1.68 -22.22
N GLY A 80 -5.57 2.77 -22.17
CA GLY A 80 -5.88 3.59 -23.33
C GLY A 80 -4.64 4.30 -23.89
N SER A 81 -3.79 4.86 -23.02
CA SER A 81 -2.53 5.51 -23.42
C SER A 81 -1.56 4.53 -24.07
N LEU A 82 -1.60 3.26 -23.66
CA LEU A 82 -0.82 2.17 -24.25
C LEU A 82 -1.48 1.56 -25.51
N LYS A 83 -2.65 2.05 -25.92
CA LYS A 83 -3.45 1.51 -27.04
C LYS A 83 -3.75 0.01 -26.90
N VAL A 84 -3.85 -0.47 -25.67
CA VAL A 84 -4.23 -1.85 -25.36
C VAL A 84 -5.67 -1.90 -24.86
N ARG A 85 -6.32 -3.04 -25.05
CA ARG A 85 -7.70 -3.29 -24.62
C ARG A 85 -7.78 -4.62 -23.89
N GLY A 86 -8.81 -4.75 -23.05
CA GLY A 86 -9.16 -6.06 -22.48
C GLY A 86 -9.46 -7.06 -23.59
N GLY A 87 -8.94 -8.28 -23.44
CA GLY A 87 -9.20 -9.39 -24.33
C GLY A 87 -9.41 -10.66 -23.50
N CYS A 88 -10.32 -11.51 -23.95
CA CYS A 88 -10.46 -12.87 -23.43
C CYS A 88 -9.84 -13.81 -24.47
N PHE A 89 -8.94 -14.68 -24.04
CA PHE A 89 -8.43 -15.76 -24.88
C PHE A 89 -9.11 -17.06 -24.44
N LEU A 90 -9.83 -17.67 -25.36
CA LEU A 90 -10.45 -18.98 -25.19
C LEU A 90 -9.73 -19.92 -26.14
N ASP A 91 -8.87 -20.78 -25.59
CA ASP A 91 -8.17 -21.78 -26.38
C ASP A 91 -9.13 -22.86 -26.88
N LYS A 92 -8.78 -23.48 -28.00
CA LYS A 92 -9.61 -24.48 -28.65
C LYS A 92 -9.71 -25.75 -27.79
N GLU A 93 -8.61 -26.11 -27.15
CA GLU A 93 -8.46 -27.34 -26.36
C GLU A 93 -9.41 -27.37 -25.15
N THR A 94 -9.65 -26.21 -24.52
CA THR A 94 -10.53 -26.07 -23.35
C THR A 94 -11.94 -25.63 -23.72
N PHE A 95 -12.11 -24.80 -24.75
CA PHE A 95 -13.39 -24.13 -25.06
C PHE A 95 -14.04 -24.54 -26.39
N GLY A 96 -13.40 -25.38 -27.22
CA GLY A 96 -13.97 -25.96 -28.44
C GLY A 96 -13.45 -25.40 -29.76
#